data_AF-A0A7W0Y8D2-F1
#
_entry.id   AF-A0A7W0Y8D2-F1
#
_cell.length_a   1.000
_cell.length_b   1.000
_cell.length_c   1.000
_cell.angle_alpha   90.00
_cell.angle_beta   90.00
_cell.angle_gamma   90.00
#
_symmetry.space_group_name_H-M   'P 1'
#
loop_
_entity.id
_entity.type
_entity.pdbx_description
1 polymer ?
#
loop_
_entity_poly.entity_id
_entity_poly.type
_entity_poly.pdbx_seq_one_letter_code
_entity_poly.pdbx_strand_id
1 'polypeptide(L)'
;MATRPTLVFATTTVLGFATSIWLYLDNRALREDHAVAPIATTKVARAPAGSDPWLNAPRAAEPSQPTQPTKTRVEPALPEEPKESRMDRRARRTMEIGAWLGRLDGETEDEYRARMVPLIKAGLAGPREKTAEMRTLAEEKAGVTPAQSAQLDKAFEKVYDDVIDYTNKAVTDGQLSPYERNVAGWLEYAGGMGGMLGEAQGQIGKILDAKQLRAMYDSGFEWGEYLGMQAPWERINPPPPPSK
;
A
#
# COMPACT_ATOMS: atom_id res chain seq x y z
N MET A 1 9.49 30.33 15.22
CA MET A 1 9.27 28.89 15.46
C MET A 1 8.02 28.48 14.70
N ALA A 2 8.17 27.78 13.57
CA ALA A 2 7.06 27.23 12.81
C ALA A 2 7.34 25.73 12.63
N THR A 3 6.41 24.91 13.11
CA THR A 3 6.46 23.45 13.15
C THR A 3 6.33 22.87 11.74
N ARG A 4 7.22 21.92 11.42
CA ARG A 4 7.43 21.27 10.11
C ARG A 4 6.31 20.27 9.77
N PRO A 5 5.47 20.51 8.74
CA PRO A 5 4.52 19.51 8.22
C PRO A 5 5.16 18.56 7.19
N THR A 6 6.30 18.93 6.60
CA THR A 6 6.95 18.22 5.49
C THR A 6 7.65 16.92 5.89
N LEU A 7 8.04 16.76 7.17
CA LEU A 7 8.74 15.56 7.64
C LEU A 7 7.79 14.38 7.83
N VAL A 8 6.50 14.66 8.07
CA VAL A 8 5.44 13.64 8.20
C VAL A 8 5.11 13.05 6.83
N PHE A 9 5.06 13.85 5.76
CA PHE A 9 4.68 13.37 4.44
C PHE A 9 5.70 12.40 3.80
N ALA A 10 7.00 12.69 3.89
CA ALA A 10 8.04 11.85 3.28
C ALA A 10 8.15 10.43 3.90
N THR A 11 7.90 10.30 5.21
CA THR A 11 7.83 8.98 5.88
C THR A 11 6.58 8.22 5.44
N THR A 12 5.45 8.91 5.20
CA THR A 12 4.22 8.28 4.70
C THR A 12 4.32 7.75 3.27
N THR A 13 5.27 8.16 2.43
CA THR A 13 5.28 7.73 1.01
C THR A 13 6.06 6.43 0.78
N VAL A 14 7.12 6.16 1.54
CA VAL A 14 7.86 4.88 1.47
C VAL A 14 7.22 3.81 2.37
N LEU A 15 6.82 4.18 3.61
CA LEU A 15 5.85 3.35 4.34
C LEU A 15 4.60 3.21 3.51
N GLY A 16 4.17 4.28 2.84
CA GLY A 16 3.05 4.30 1.91
C GLY A 16 3.22 3.27 0.84
N PHE A 17 4.35 3.14 0.14
CA PHE A 17 4.48 2.14 -0.92
C PHE A 17 4.54 0.71 -0.38
N ALA A 18 5.26 0.45 0.73
CA ALA A 18 5.29 -0.89 1.33
C ALA A 18 3.94 -1.29 1.93
N THR A 19 3.29 -0.39 2.69
CA THR A 19 1.93 -0.59 3.20
C THR A 19 0.86 -0.48 2.14
N SER A 20 1.07 0.23 1.03
CA SER A 20 0.12 0.33 -0.08
C SER A 20 0.26 -0.86 -0.99
N ILE A 21 1.44 -1.44 -1.20
CA ILE A 21 1.57 -2.76 -1.83
C ILE A 21 0.89 -3.79 -0.93
N TRP A 22 1.16 -3.76 0.37
CA TRP A 22 0.53 -4.66 1.35
C TRP A 22 -1.00 -4.48 1.44
N LEU A 23 -1.51 -3.25 1.51
CA LEU A 23 -2.93 -2.88 1.58
C LEU A 23 -3.63 -2.96 0.22
N TYR A 24 -2.93 -2.81 -0.90
CA TYR A 24 -3.47 -2.98 -2.25
C TYR A 24 -3.70 -4.46 -2.54
N LEU A 25 -2.74 -5.32 -2.15
CA LEU A 25 -2.95 -6.76 -2.13
C LEU A 25 -4.07 -7.15 -1.15
N ASP A 26 -4.17 -6.50 0.02
CA ASP A 26 -5.25 -6.73 1.00
C ASP A 26 -6.63 -6.26 0.50
N ASN A 27 -6.74 -5.09 -0.13
CA ASN A 27 -7.99 -4.47 -0.58
C ASN A 27 -8.49 -4.97 -1.94
N ARG A 28 -7.61 -5.39 -2.86
CA ARG A 28 -8.04 -5.94 -4.15
C ARG A 28 -8.82 -7.25 -3.95
N ALA A 29 -8.38 -8.10 -3.04
CA ALA A 29 -9.09 -9.32 -2.65
C ALA A 29 -10.44 -9.02 -1.96
N LEU A 30 -10.52 -7.96 -1.15
CA LEU A 30 -11.80 -7.54 -0.54
C LEU A 30 -12.79 -6.99 -1.57
N ARG A 31 -12.32 -6.37 -2.66
CA ARG A 31 -13.19 -5.89 -3.75
C ARG A 31 -13.71 -7.03 -4.62
N GLU A 32 -12.93 -8.08 -4.82
CA GLU A 32 -13.40 -9.30 -5.49
C GLU A 32 -14.47 -10.02 -4.65
N ASP A 33 -14.31 -10.07 -3.31
CA ASP A 33 -15.33 -10.60 -2.38
C ASP A 33 -16.62 -9.73 -2.32
N HIS A 34 -16.50 -8.40 -2.42
CA HIS A 34 -17.66 -7.49 -2.38
C HIS A 34 -18.36 -7.28 -3.73
N ALA A 35 -17.70 -7.58 -4.86
CA ALA A 35 -18.33 -7.55 -6.18
C ALA A 35 -19.32 -8.71 -6.39
N VAL A 36 -19.27 -9.74 -5.54
CA VAL A 36 -20.17 -10.91 -5.57
C VAL A 36 -21.21 -10.88 -4.43
N ALA A 37 -21.14 -9.92 -3.52
CA ALA A 37 -22.16 -9.77 -2.48
C ALA A 37 -23.46 -9.19 -3.09
N PRO A 38 -24.58 -9.94 -3.15
CA PRO A 38 -25.85 -9.33 -3.52
C PRO A 38 -26.17 -8.25 -2.49
N ILE A 39 -26.57 -7.07 -2.99
CA ILE A 39 -27.11 -5.99 -2.15
C ILE A 39 -28.30 -6.60 -1.40
N ALA A 40 -28.07 -7.00 -0.16
CA ALA A 40 -29.14 -7.28 0.77
C ALA A 40 -29.86 -5.95 0.97
N THR A 41 -30.94 -5.73 0.21
CA THR A 41 -31.95 -4.73 0.55
C THR A 41 -32.55 -5.15 1.88
N THR A 42 -31.89 -4.77 2.96
CA THR A 42 -32.46 -4.81 4.30
C THR A 42 -33.64 -3.86 4.24
N LYS A 43 -34.83 -4.43 4.09
CA LYS A 43 -36.09 -3.74 4.31
C LYS A 43 -36.04 -3.25 5.74
N VAL A 44 -35.64 -1.99 5.93
CA VAL A 44 -35.70 -1.33 7.23
C VAL A 44 -37.18 -1.32 7.60
N ALA A 45 -37.56 -2.18 8.54
CA ALA A 45 -38.84 -2.09 9.21
C ALA A 45 -38.85 -0.73 9.92
N ARG A 46 -39.50 0.25 9.30
CA ARG A 46 -39.76 1.55 9.89
C ARG A 46 -40.60 1.30 11.14
N ALA A 47 -40.02 1.56 12.31
CA ALA A 47 -40.77 1.64 13.56
C ALA A 47 -41.96 2.59 13.36
N PRO A 48 -43.16 2.26 13.88
CA PRO A 48 -44.33 3.10 13.66
C PRO A 48 -44.06 4.49 14.23
N ALA A 49 -44.12 5.49 13.36
CA ALA A 49 -44.13 6.88 13.79
C ALA A 49 -45.34 7.07 14.72
N GLY A 50 -45.10 7.60 15.92
CA GLY A 50 -46.16 8.01 16.82
C GLY A 50 -47.17 8.88 16.07
N SER A 51 -48.44 8.48 16.17
CA SER A 51 -49.57 9.15 15.58
C SER A 51 -49.68 10.59 16.09
N ASP A 52 -49.68 11.54 15.16
CA ASP A 52 -50.10 12.92 15.41
C ASP A 52 -51.61 12.93 15.75
N PRO A 53 -52.03 13.40 16.93
CA PRO A 53 -53.42 13.30 17.39
C PRO A 53 -54.39 14.25 16.66
N TRP A 54 -53.92 15.04 15.68
CA TRP A 54 -54.75 15.99 14.92
C TRP A 54 -55.23 15.48 13.56
N LEU A 55 -54.86 14.25 13.17
CA LEU A 55 -55.22 13.67 11.87
C LEU A 55 -56.10 12.43 12.03
N ASN A 56 -57.28 12.58 12.64
CA ASN A 56 -58.32 11.56 12.56
C ASN A 56 -59.73 12.16 12.47
N ALA A 57 -60.29 12.07 11.26
CA ALA A 57 -61.73 12.06 10.98
C ALA A 57 -62.00 11.24 9.69
N PRO A 58 -63.17 10.59 9.52
CA PRO A 58 -63.21 9.13 9.30
C PRO A 58 -63.67 8.63 7.91
N ARG A 59 -63.14 7.45 7.53
CA ARG A 59 -63.73 6.26 6.87
C ARG A 59 -64.73 6.38 5.68
N ALA A 60 -64.38 5.72 4.56
CA ALA A 60 -65.24 4.85 3.71
C ALA A 60 -64.35 4.01 2.74
N ALA A 61 -64.17 2.69 2.97
CA ALA A 61 -64.81 1.54 2.27
C ALA A 61 -64.47 1.44 0.76
N GLU A 62 -63.49 0.61 0.34
CA GLU A 62 -63.58 -0.73 -0.31
C GLU A 62 -63.07 -0.67 -1.78
N PRO A 63 -62.77 -1.78 -2.52
CA PRO A 63 -62.70 -3.19 -2.16
C PRO A 63 -61.39 -3.91 -2.59
N SER A 64 -61.23 -5.11 -2.03
CA SER A 64 -60.23 -6.15 -2.30
C SER A 64 -60.15 -6.61 -3.76
N GLN A 65 -58.94 -6.78 -4.29
CA GLN A 65 -58.69 -7.58 -5.50
C GLN A 65 -57.84 -8.83 -5.18
N PRO A 66 -58.08 -9.94 -5.90
CA PRO A 66 -57.61 -11.27 -5.53
C PRO A 66 -56.13 -11.50 -5.89
N THR A 67 -55.41 -12.10 -4.95
CA THR A 67 -54.04 -12.58 -5.08
C THR A 67 -53.96 -13.69 -6.14
N GLN A 68 -53.24 -13.47 -7.24
CA GLN A 68 -52.80 -14.58 -8.09
C GLN A 68 -51.58 -15.27 -7.45
N PRO A 69 -51.50 -16.62 -7.45
CA PRO A 69 -50.35 -17.33 -6.92
C PRO A 69 -49.17 -17.21 -7.89
N THR A 70 -48.19 -16.38 -7.53
CA THR A 70 -46.90 -16.35 -8.21
C THR A 70 -46.22 -17.70 -7.95
N LYS A 71 -46.01 -18.50 -9.00
CA LYS A 71 -45.18 -19.71 -8.97
C LYS A 71 -43.78 -19.32 -8.48
N THR A 72 -43.46 -19.67 -7.25
CA THR A 72 -42.11 -19.57 -6.71
C THR A 72 -41.22 -20.55 -7.47
N ARG A 73 -40.44 -20.03 -8.41
CA ARG A 73 -39.27 -20.74 -8.93
C ARG A 73 -38.28 -20.82 -7.76
N VAL A 74 -38.17 -21.98 -7.14
CA VAL A 74 -37.12 -22.24 -6.15
C VAL A 74 -35.82 -22.33 -6.94
N GLU A 75 -35.01 -21.26 -6.89
CA GLU A 75 -33.62 -21.37 -7.29
C GLU A 75 -32.92 -22.34 -6.32
N PRO A 76 -32.13 -23.30 -6.82
CA PRO A 76 -31.33 -24.15 -5.96
C PRO A 76 -30.35 -23.25 -5.20
N ALA A 77 -30.42 -23.29 -3.87
CA ALA A 77 -29.49 -22.57 -3.02
C ALA A 77 -28.07 -23.03 -3.38
N LEU A 78 -27.20 -22.10 -3.76
CA LEU A 78 -25.78 -22.37 -3.87
C LEU A 78 -25.30 -22.89 -2.51
N PRO A 79 -24.42 -23.92 -2.49
CA PRO A 79 -23.89 -24.43 -1.23
C PRO A 79 -23.30 -23.26 -0.44
N GLU A 80 -23.68 -23.13 0.83
CA GLU A 80 -23.14 -22.11 1.71
C GLU A 80 -21.61 -22.25 1.70
N GLU A 81 -20.91 -21.23 1.19
CA GLU A 81 -19.45 -21.22 1.25
C GLU A 81 -19.05 -21.36 2.73
N PRO A 82 -18.10 -22.25 3.05
CA PRO A 82 -17.65 -22.40 4.42
C PRO A 82 -17.13 -21.04 4.90
N LYS A 83 -17.72 -20.51 5.97
CA LYS A 83 -17.31 -19.25 6.59
C LYS A 83 -15.90 -19.41 7.17
N GLU A 84 -14.91 -19.18 6.33
CA GLU A 84 -13.50 -19.17 6.72
C GLU A 84 -13.30 -18.17 7.87
N SER A 85 -12.62 -18.61 8.93
CA SER A 85 -12.33 -17.71 10.05
C SER A 85 -11.34 -16.63 9.62
N ARG A 86 -11.37 -15.47 10.29
CA ARG A 86 -10.38 -14.40 10.03
C ARG A 86 -8.94 -14.86 10.24
N MET A 87 -8.71 -15.86 11.11
CA MET A 87 -7.38 -16.38 11.39
C MET A 87 -6.90 -17.31 10.28
N ASP A 88 -7.77 -18.18 9.77
CA ASP A 88 -7.44 -19.10 8.66
C ASP A 88 -7.12 -18.30 7.39
N ARG A 89 -7.91 -17.26 7.10
CA ARG A 89 -7.67 -16.36 5.97
C ARG A 89 -6.32 -15.66 6.06
N ARG A 90 -5.92 -15.26 7.27
CA ARG A 90 -4.61 -14.64 7.50
C ARG A 90 -3.48 -15.63 7.26
N ALA A 91 -3.60 -16.85 7.80
CA ALA A 91 -2.61 -17.90 7.61
C ALA A 91 -2.44 -18.25 6.13
N ARG A 92 -3.55 -18.46 5.40
CA ARG A 92 -3.52 -18.73 3.96
C ARG A 92 -2.79 -17.63 3.19
N ARG A 93 -3.09 -16.37 3.46
CA ARG A 93 -2.43 -15.23 2.79
C ARG A 93 -0.95 -15.15 3.08
N THR A 94 -0.54 -15.43 4.32
CA THR A 94 0.88 -15.50 4.65
C THR A 94 1.56 -16.62 3.86
N MET A 95 0.92 -17.79 3.70
CA MET A 95 1.43 -18.85 2.83
C MET A 95 1.48 -18.44 1.35
N GLU A 96 0.45 -17.76 0.84
CA GLU A 96 0.42 -17.24 -0.53
C GLU A 96 1.54 -16.23 -0.78
N ILE A 97 1.77 -15.30 0.15
CA ILE A 97 2.88 -14.34 0.08
C ILE A 97 4.23 -15.07 0.14
N GLY A 98 4.37 -16.05 1.04
CA GLY A 98 5.55 -16.90 1.12
C GLY A 98 5.82 -17.64 -0.20
N ALA A 99 4.79 -18.16 -0.86
CA ALA A 99 4.91 -18.84 -2.14
C ALA A 99 5.31 -17.92 -3.29
N TRP A 100 4.86 -16.65 -3.26
CA TRP A 100 5.18 -15.67 -4.30
C TRP A 100 6.53 -14.99 -4.10
N LEU A 101 6.79 -14.51 -2.88
CA LEU A 101 7.92 -13.65 -2.55
C LEU A 101 9.02 -14.36 -1.76
N GLY A 102 8.74 -15.54 -1.20
CA GLY A 102 9.75 -16.36 -0.54
C GLY A 102 10.59 -17.16 -1.53
N ARG A 103 11.65 -17.76 -0.99
CA ARG A 103 12.40 -18.81 -1.68
C ARG A 103 11.59 -20.10 -1.68
N LEU A 104 11.57 -20.76 -2.83
CA LEU A 104 10.99 -22.10 -2.97
C LEU A 104 11.94 -23.14 -2.35
N ASP A 105 11.39 -24.32 -2.03
CA ASP A 105 12.17 -25.42 -1.46
C ASP A 105 13.30 -25.84 -2.41
N GLY A 106 14.54 -25.72 -1.93
CA GLY A 106 15.74 -26.04 -2.71
C GLY A 106 16.16 -24.98 -3.73
N GLU A 107 15.43 -23.88 -3.87
CA GLU A 107 15.78 -22.77 -4.78
C GLU A 107 17.07 -22.10 -4.32
N THR A 108 18.04 -22.01 -5.20
CA THR A 108 19.30 -21.27 -4.97
C THR A 108 19.06 -19.76 -4.97
N GLU A 109 20.03 -18.98 -4.47
CA GLU A 109 19.92 -17.52 -4.49
C GLU A 109 19.85 -16.96 -5.92
N ASP A 110 20.59 -17.55 -6.85
CA ASP A 110 20.61 -17.14 -8.25
C ASP A 110 19.28 -17.45 -8.95
N GLU A 111 18.68 -18.62 -8.69
CA GLU A 111 17.36 -18.98 -9.21
C GLU A 111 16.27 -18.04 -8.69
N TYR A 112 16.29 -17.73 -7.39
CA TYR A 112 15.38 -16.76 -6.80
C TYR A 112 15.53 -15.38 -7.45
N ARG A 113 16.78 -14.89 -7.62
CA ARG A 113 17.04 -13.60 -8.26
C ARG A 113 16.56 -13.60 -9.71
N ALA A 114 16.80 -14.67 -10.46
CA ALA A 114 16.35 -14.80 -11.84
C ALA A 114 14.82 -14.72 -11.97
N ARG A 115 14.08 -15.22 -10.97
CA ARG A 115 12.61 -15.13 -10.91
C ARG A 115 12.12 -13.75 -10.46
N MET A 116 12.71 -13.20 -9.42
CA MET A 116 12.18 -12.01 -8.73
C MET A 116 12.66 -10.68 -9.30
N VAL A 117 13.93 -10.57 -9.72
CA VAL A 117 14.50 -9.30 -10.21
C VAL A 117 13.76 -8.77 -11.44
N PRO A 118 13.38 -9.59 -12.45
CA PRO A 118 12.60 -9.10 -13.58
C PRO A 118 11.24 -8.52 -13.17
N LEU A 119 10.56 -9.14 -12.19
CA LEU A 119 9.28 -8.66 -11.67
C LEU A 119 9.42 -7.33 -10.94
N ILE A 120 10.46 -7.19 -10.12
CA ILE A 120 10.79 -5.92 -9.43
C ILE A 120 11.05 -4.82 -10.46
N LYS A 121 11.91 -5.09 -11.45
CA LYS A 121 12.23 -4.12 -12.52
C LYS A 121 10.98 -3.71 -13.31
N ALA A 122 10.16 -4.67 -13.70
CA ALA A 122 8.93 -4.40 -14.45
C ALA A 122 7.93 -3.58 -13.62
N GLY A 123 7.76 -3.91 -12.33
CA GLY A 123 6.87 -3.19 -11.42
C GLY A 123 7.31 -1.75 -11.15
N LEU A 124 8.63 -1.48 -11.19
CA LEU A 124 9.20 -0.17 -10.91
C LEU A 124 9.47 0.68 -12.14
N ALA A 125 9.44 0.13 -13.36
CA ALA A 125 9.81 0.86 -14.57
C ALA A 125 9.02 2.18 -14.75
N GLY A 126 7.68 2.08 -14.80
CA GLY A 126 6.80 3.25 -14.94
C GLY A 126 6.91 4.25 -13.78
N PRO A 127 6.85 3.80 -12.51
CA PRO A 127 7.08 4.69 -11.36
C PRO A 127 8.44 5.38 -11.36
N ARG A 128 9.51 4.70 -11.77
CA ARG A 128 10.86 5.29 -11.89
C ARG A 128 10.91 6.35 -12.98
N GLU A 129 10.34 6.08 -14.15
CA GLU A 129 10.25 7.07 -15.23
C GLU A 129 9.49 8.32 -14.77
N LYS A 130 8.29 8.15 -14.21
CA LYS A 130 7.47 9.27 -13.73
C LYS A 130 8.17 10.10 -12.65
N THR A 131 8.82 9.45 -11.69
CA THR A 131 9.51 10.18 -10.61
C THR A 131 10.78 10.89 -11.13
N ALA A 132 11.46 10.33 -12.12
CA ALA A 132 12.58 10.99 -12.79
C ALA A 132 12.13 12.24 -13.57
N GLU A 133 11.04 12.14 -14.33
CA GLU A 133 10.44 13.29 -15.03
C GLU A 133 10.03 14.39 -14.04
N MET A 134 9.34 14.02 -12.96
CA MET A 134 8.95 14.95 -11.90
C MET A 134 10.17 15.64 -11.26
N ARG A 135 11.28 14.90 -11.05
CA ARG A 135 12.53 15.49 -10.57
C ARG A 135 13.06 16.52 -11.56
N THR A 136 13.17 16.18 -12.84
CA THR A 136 13.69 17.09 -13.87
C THR A 136 12.86 18.39 -13.94
N LEU A 137 11.53 18.27 -13.96
CA LEU A 137 10.63 19.44 -13.97
C LEU A 137 10.76 20.29 -12.70
N ALA A 138 10.90 19.64 -11.54
CA ALA A 138 11.09 20.33 -10.27
C ALA A 138 12.44 21.06 -10.20
N GLU A 139 13.51 20.43 -10.68
CA GLU A 139 14.85 21.01 -10.76
C GLU A 139 14.87 22.23 -11.69
N GLU A 140 14.23 22.15 -12.86
CA GLU A 140 14.09 23.27 -13.79
C GLU A 140 13.34 24.44 -13.13
N LYS A 141 12.19 24.18 -12.50
CA LYS A 141 11.38 25.21 -11.82
C LYS A 141 12.13 25.85 -10.65
N ALA A 142 12.91 25.07 -9.92
CA ALA A 142 13.70 25.54 -8.79
C ALA A 142 15.02 26.20 -9.21
N GLY A 143 15.41 26.13 -10.49
CA GLY A 143 16.70 26.62 -10.97
C GLY A 143 17.87 25.87 -10.34
N VAL A 144 17.72 24.56 -10.15
CA VAL A 144 18.81 23.68 -9.67
C VAL A 144 19.86 23.59 -10.78
N THR A 145 21.11 23.91 -10.43
CA THR A 145 22.20 23.84 -11.40
C THR A 145 22.63 22.40 -11.65
N PRO A 146 23.27 22.08 -12.80
CA PRO A 146 23.80 20.74 -13.06
C PRO A 146 24.80 20.28 -11.98
N ALA A 147 25.57 21.21 -11.41
CA ALA A 147 26.51 20.91 -10.32
C ALA A 147 25.78 20.51 -9.02
N GLN A 148 24.67 21.18 -8.69
CA GLN A 148 23.83 20.80 -7.54
C GLN A 148 23.12 19.46 -7.79
N SER A 149 22.59 19.23 -9.00
CA SER A 149 21.94 17.96 -9.36
C SER A 149 22.92 16.79 -9.23
N ALA A 150 24.16 16.94 -9.72
CA ALA A 150 25.20 15.93 -9.53
C ALA A 150 25.60 15.70 -8.06
N GLN A 151 25.56 16.74 -7.21
CA GLN A 151 25.78 16.59 -5.77
C GLN A 151 24.64 15.83 -5.09
N LEU A 152 23.40 16.07 -5.52
CA LEU A 152 22.22 15.33 -5.05
C LEU A 152 22.34 13.85 -5.42
N ASP A 153 22.71 13.54 -6.67
CA ASP A 153 22.91 12.16 -7.13
C ASP A 153 23.92 11.42 -6.27
N LYS A 154 25.07 12.04 -6.01
CA LYS A 154 26.11 11.47 -5.15
C LYS A 154 25.64 11.28 -3.71
N ALA A 155 24.82 12.19 -3.18
CA ALA A 155 24.23 12.02 -1.86
C ALA A 155 23.24 10.86 -1.84
N PHE A 156 22.48 10.67 -2.91
CA PHE A 156 21.48 9.61 -3.03
C PHE A 156 22.09 8.23 -3.22
N GLU A 157 23.20 8.10 -3.94
CA GLU A 157 23.96 6.84 -4.03
C GLU A 157 24.25 6.27 -2.63
N LYS A 158 24.76 7.11 -1.74
CA LYS A 158 25.01 6.71 -0.35
C LYS A 158 23.73 6.30 0.38
N VAL A 159 22.66 7.09 0.26
CA VAL A 159 21.37 6.79 0.89
C VAL A 159 20.82 5.45 0.39
N TYR A 160 20.96 5.16 -0.91
CA TYR A 160 20.53 3.90 -1.49
C TYR A 160 21.35 2.73 -0.97
N ASP A 161 22.66 2.85 -0.87
CA ASP A 161 23.49 1.80 -0.27
C ASP A 161 23.09 1.55 1.19
N ASP A 162 22.95 2.61 1.99
CA ASP A 162 22.55 2.50 3.40
C ASP A 162 21.15 1.85 3.55
N VAL A 163 20.19 2.20 2.68
CA VAL A 163 18.84 1.61 2.66
C VAL A 163 18.86 0.13 2.26
N ILE A 164 19.64 -0.24 1.25
CA ILE A 164 19.72 -1.62 0.78
C ILE A 164 20.41 -2.48 1.83
N ASP A 165 21.51 -2.01 2.43
CA ASP A 165 22.21 -2.74 3.49
C ASP A 165 21.32 -2.93 4.72
N TYR A 166 20.58 -1.90 5.11
CA TYR A 166 19.63 -1.98 6.21
C TYR A 166 18.47 -2.95 5.92
N THR A 167 17.94 -2.92 4.69
CA THR A 167 16.88 -3.84 4.27
C THR A 167 17.37 -5.28 4.23
N ASN A 168 18.58 -5.51 3.71
CA ASN A 168 19.21 -6.83 3.69
C ASN A 168 19.43 -7.38 5.09
N LYS A 169 19.87 -6.53 6.02
CA LYS A 169 19.99 -6.89 7.43
C LYS A 169 18.63 -7.28 8.02
N ALA A 170 17.59 -6.46 7.82
CA ALA A 170 16.26 -6.74 8.34
C ALA A 170 15.64 -8.02 7.76
N VAL A 171 15.91 -8.35 6.49
CA VAL A 171 15.53 -9.62 5.87
C VAL A 171 16.28 -10.80 6.49
N THR A 172 17.60 -10.66 6.68
CA THR A 172 18.46 -11.70 7.28
C THR A 172 18.08 -11.98 8.73
N ASP A 173 17.77 -10.93 9.49
CA ASP A 173 17.40 -11.01 10.90
C ASP A 173 15.93 -11.48 11.09
N GLY A 174 15.18 -11.72 10.00
CA GLY A 174 13.78 -12.16 10.06
C GLY A 174 12.79 -11.07 10.49
N GLN A 175 13.23 -9.81 10.55
CA GLN A 175 12.34 -8.66 10.77
C GLN A 175 11.41 -8.46 9.56
N LEU A 176 11.93 -8.68 8.35
CA LEU A 176 11.20 -8.69 7.10
C LEU A 176 11.18 -10.10 6.53
N SER A 177 10.13 -10.86 6.85
CA SER A 177 9.94 -12.22 6.37
C SER A 177 8.69 -12.33 5.48
N PRO A 178 8.76 -13.03 4.33
CA PRO A 178 7.58 -13.37 3.55
C PRO A 178 6.81 -14.56 4.15
N TYR A 179 7.43 -15.35 5.03
CA TYR A 179 6.82 -16.57 5.59
C TYR A 179 6.07 -16.33 6.90
N GLU A 180 6.39 -15.24 7.60
CA GLU A 180 5.80 -14.94 8.90
C GLU A 180 5.54 -13.45 9.05
N ARG A 181 4.47 -13.12 9.76
CA ARG A 181 4.09 -11.73 10.03
C ARG A 181 4.77 -11.22 11.30
N ASN A 182 5.89 -10.52 11.13
CA ASN A 182 6.58 -9.85 12.24
C ASN A 182 6.22 -8.35 12.30
N VAL A 183 5.08 -7.99 12.91
CA VAL A 183 4.61 -6.59 12.97
C VAL A 183 5.59 -5.69 13.72
N ALA A 184 6.19 -6.18 14.80
CA ALA A 184 7.19 -5.44 15.56
C ALA A 184 8.43 -5.14 14.71
N GLY A 185 8.96 -6.15 14.00
CA GLY A 185 10.08 -5.99 13.06
C GLY A 185 9.76 -5.02 11.93
N TRP A 186 8.55 -5.05 11.38
CA TRP A 186 8.10 -4.08 10.37
C TRP A 186 8.05 -2.64 10.91
N LEU A 187 7.56 -2.43 12.14
CA LEU A 187 7.53 -1.10 12.76
C LEU A 187 8.94 -0.59 13.05
N GLU A 188 9.84 -1.46 13.51
CA GLU A 188 11.25 -1.12 13.73
C GLU A 188 11.95 -0.75 12.41
N TYR A 189 11.79 -1.58 11.38
CA TYR A 189 12.30 -1.32 10.03
C TYR A 189 11.79 0.02 9.49
N ALA A 190 10.48 0.27 9.60
CA ALA A 190 9.88 1.53 9.18
C ALA A 190 10.44 2.74 9.94
N GLY A 191 10.69 2.60 11.25
CA GLY A 191 11.34 3.63 12.06
C GLY A 191 12.77 3.92 11.60
N GLY A 192 13.56 2.88 11.34
CA GLY A 192 14.93 3.00 10.83
C GLY A 192 14.99 3.67 9.45
N MET A 193 14.12 3.26 8.53
CA MET A 193 13.96 3.88 7.21
C MET A 193 13.59 5.38 7.32
N GLY A 194 12.72 5.74 8.27
CA GLY A 194 12.38 7.13 8.55
C GLY A 194 13.58 7.96 9.00
N GLY A 195 14.48 7.39 9.80
CA GLY A 195 15.75 8.01 10.20
C GLY A 195 16.65 8.31 8.99
N MET A 196 16.86 7.32 8.11
CA MET A 196 17.69 7.47 6.91
C MET A 196 17.14 8.53 5.94
N LEU A 197 15.81 8.57 5.76
CA LEU A 197 15.16 9.62 4.96
C LEU A 197 15.32 11.01 5.58
N GLY A 198 15.28 11.10 6.92
CA GLY A 198 15.56 12.34 7.64
C GLY A 198 16.99 12.83 7.41
N GLU A 199 17.97 11.92 7.41
CA GLU A 199 19.35 12.24 7.08
C GLU A 199 19.52 12.70 5.63
N ALA A 200 18.87 12.00 4.68
CA ALA A 200 18.85 12.38 3.27
C ALA A 200 18.29 13.80 3.08
N GLN A 201 17.18 14.13 3.76
CA GLN A 201 16.62 15.49 3.76
C GLN A 201 17.61 16.52 4.34
N GLY A 202 18.37 16.13 5.35
CA GLY A 202 19.46 16.95 5.90
C GLY A 202 20.58 17.21 4.90
N GLN A 203 20.96 16.23 4.07
CA GLN A 203 21.96 16.42 3.01
C GLN A 203 21.43 17.28 1.87
N ILE A 204 20.19 17.04 1.44
CA ILE A 204 19.51 17.86 0.44
C ILE A 204 19.53 19.34 0.86
N GLY A 205 19.24 19.64 2.12
CA GLY A 205 19.25 21.01 2.66
C GLY A 205 20.64 21.66 2.79
N LYS A 206 21.73 20.91 2.59
CA LYS A 206 23.09 21.46 2.48
C LYS A 206 23.46 21.82 1.03
N ILE A 207 22.78 21.21 0.05
CA ILE A 207 23.07 21.37 -1.39
C ILE A 207 22.15 22.43 -2.01
N LEU A 208 20.87 22.37 -1.65
CA LEU A 208 19.85 23.29 -2.12
C LEU A 208 19.55 24.36 -1.09
N ASP A 209 19.41 25.60 -1.54
CA ASP A 209 18.95 26.66 -0.66
C ASP A 209 17.45 26.51 -0.33
N ALA A 210 17.00 27.24 0.68
CA ALA A 210 15.61 27.16 1.16
C ALA A 210 14.57 27.55 0.09
N LYS A 211 14.93 28.44 -0.85
CA LYS A 211 14.05 28.88 -1.93
C LYS A 211 13.92 27.81 -3.00
N GLN A 212 15.04 27.19 -3.39
CA GLN A 212 15.07 26.05 -4.31
C GLN A 212 14.24 24.89 -3.74
N LEU A 213 14.46 24.54 -2.46
CA LEU A 213 13.68 23.50 -1.80
C LEU A 213 12.19 23.76 -1.83
N ARG A 214 11.78 24.97 -1.48
CA ARG A 214 10.38 25.36 -1.52
C ARG A 214 9.79 25.28 -2.92
N ALA A 215 10.52 25.76 -3.93
CA ALA A 215 10.09 25.70 -5.32
C ALA A 215 9.90 24.27 -5.82
N MET A 216 10.73 23.33 -5.38
CA MET A 216 10.57 21.91 -5.66
C MET A 216 9.29 21.35 -5.01
N TYR A 217 9.04 21.60 -3.72
CA TYR A 217 7.79 21.15 -3.09
C TYR A 217 6.55 21.81 -3.72
N ASP A 218 6.62 23.10 -4.08
CA ASP A 218 5.55 23.83 -4.77
C ASP A 218 5.33 23.32 -6.22
N SER A 219 6.19 22.42 -6.72
CA SER A 219 5.97 21.69 -7.99
C SER A 219 5.20 20.38 -7.81
N GLY A 220 4.96 19.96 -6.56
CA GLY A 220 4.40 18.65 -6.22
C GLY A 220 5.44 17.53 -6.20
N PHE A 221 6.74 17.86 -6.21
CA PHE A 221 7.82 16.89 -6.12
C PHE A 221 8.11 16.51 -4.66
N GLU A 222 8.15 15.21 -4.39
CA GLU A 222 8.38 14.64 -3.06
C GLU A 222 9.63 13.77 -3.04
N TRP A 223 10.63 14.18 -2.24
CA TRP A 223 11.91 13.46 -2.14
C TRP A 223 11.75 12.02 -1.66
N GLY A 224 10.84 11.77 -0.72
CA GLY A 224 10.59 10.41 -0.21
C GLY A 224 10.05 9.48 -1.30
N GLU A 225 9.18 9.99 -2.18
CA GLU A 225 8.68 9.21 -3.33
C GLU A 225 9.80 8.93 -4.32
N TYR A 226 10.57 9.97 -4.68
CA TYR A 226 11.70 9.82 -5.60
C TYR A 226 12.72 8.81 -5.09
N LEU A 227 13.21 8.98 -3.85
CA LEU A 227 14.18 8.07 -3.25
C LEU A 227 13.62 6.65 -3.11
N GLY A 228 12.34 6.52 -2.75
CA GLY A 228 11.67 5.23 -2.65
C GLY A 228 11.56 4.50 -3.98
N MET A 229 11.25 5.19 -5.08
CA MET A 229 11.13 4.55 -6.40
C MET A 229 12.49 4.24 -7.02
N GLN A 230 13.46 5.14 -6.86
CA GLN A 230 14.77 5.06 -7.50
C GLN A 230 15.77 4.18 -6.76
N ALA A 231 15.51 3.82 -5.50
CA ALA A 231 16.34 2.87 -4.79
C ALA A 231 16.50 1.56 -5.59
N PRO A 232 17.71 0.96 -5.62
CA PRO A 232 18.03 -0.20 -6.44
C PRO A 232 17.59 -1.49 -5.77
N TRP A 233 16.27 -1.63 -5.56
CA TRP A 233 15.64 -2.76 -4.86
C TRP A 233 16.00 -4.14 -5.42
N GLU A 234 16.42 -4.21 -6.69
CA GLU A 234 16.97 -5.42 -7.29
C GLU A 234 18.24 -5.96 -6.61
N ARG A 235 18.92 -5.14 -5.81
CA ARG A 235 20.09 -5.52 -5.01
C ARG A 235 19.74 -6.20 -3.69
N ILE A 236 18.46 -6.20 -3.29
CA ILE A 236 18.04 -6.90 -2.05
C ILE A 236 18.40 -8.39 -2.15
N ASN A 237 18.88 -8.95 -1.04
CA ASN A 237 19.20 -10.36 -0.89
C ASN A 237 17.93 -11.20 -0.80
N PRO A 238 17.95 -12.43 -1.33
CA PRO A 238 16.86 -13.37 -1.13
C PRO A 238 16.58 -13.56 0.38
N PRO A 239 15.31 -13.69 0.79
CA PRO A 239 15.00 -14.08 2.17
C PRO A 239 15.63 -15.44 2.48
N PRO A 240 15.97 -15.74 3.75
CA PRO A 240 16.35 -17.09 4.15
C PRO A 240 15.29 -18.13 3.74
N PRO A 241 15.62 -19.42 3.59
CA PRO A 241 14.60 -20.45 3.42
C PRO A 241 13.67 -20.51 4.65
N PRO A 242 12.41 -20.96 4.50
CA PRO A 242 11.51 -21.11 5.64
C PRO A 242 12.10 -22.07 6.69
N SER A 243 11.96 -21.73 7.97
CA SER A 243 12.32 -22.64 9.06
C SER A 243 11.40 -23.86 9.04
N LYS A 244 11.99 -25.06 9.05
CA LYS A 244 11.27 -26.34 9.12
C LYS A 244 10.65 -26.58 10.50
#